data_AF-A0A662KBV3-F1
#
_entry.id   AF-A0A662KBV3-F1
#
_cell.length_a   1.000
_cell.length_b   1.000
_cell.length_c   1.000
_cell.angle_alpha   90.00
_cell.angle_beta   90.00
_cell.angle_gamma   90.00
#
_symmetry.space_group_name_H-M   'P 1'
#
loop_
_entity.id
_entity.type
_entity.pdbx_description
1 polymer ?
#
loop_
_entity_poly.entity_id
_entity_poly.type
_entity_poly.pdbx_seq_one_letter_code
_entity_poly.pdbx_strand_id
1 'polypeptide(L)'
;PIFIPILFILIGIMFIIIGLPLFLEKVKPNWFYGFRLPKTLSNKETWYKSNKYVGRDFIAAGFIIVFTTFLLLFFRDSFSLLDLTLFEIFLLLISATLILVRGFIFLKKL
;
A
#
# COMPACT_ATOMS: atom_id res chain seq x y z
N PRO A 1 -22.08 1.66 -11.99
CA PRO A 1 -21.47 0.55 -12.77
C PRO A 1 -20.53 -0.23 -11.85
N ILE A 2 -20.65 -1.56 -11.81
CA ILE A 2 -19.91 -2.42 -10.85
C ILE A 2 -18.40 -2.50 -11.13
N PHE A 3 -17.98 -2.08 -12.32
CA PHE A 3 -16.59 -2.14 -12.77
C PHE A 3 -15.61 -1.33 -11.90
N ILE A 4 -16.00 -0.14 -11.43
CA ILE A 4 -15.11 0.75 -10.68
C ILE A 4 -14.67 0.11 -9.34
N PRO A 5 -15.59 -0.38 -8.47
CA PRO A 5 -15.23 -1.10 -7.26
C PRO A 5 -14.34 -2.33 -7.51
N ILE A 6 -14.55 -3.07 -8.60
CA ILE A 6 -13.71 -4.21 -8.95
C ILE A 6 -12.25 -3.77 -9.18
N LEU A 7 -12.02 -2.62 -9.83
CA LEU A 7 -10.68 -2.07 -10.01
C LEU A 7 -10.01 -1.75 -8.66
N PHE A 8 -10.73 -1.16 -7.71
CA PHE A 8 -10.18 -0.86 -6.39
C PHE A 8 -9.86 -2.11 -5.57
N ILE A 9 -10.69 -3.15 -5.66
CA ILE A 9 -10.38 -4.47 -5.08
C ILE A 9 -9.07 -5.02 -5.67
N LEU A 10 -8.92 -4.97 -6.99
CA LEU A 10 -7.68 -5.43 -7.66
C LEU A 10 -6.46 -4.61 -7.22
N ILE A 11 -6.59 -3.29 -7.08
CA ILE A 11 -5.52 -2.42 -6.58
C ILE A 11 -5.15 -2.79 -5.14
N GLY A 12 -6.14 -3.01 -4.27
CA GLY A 12 -5.89 -3.41 -2.89
C GLY A 12 -5.20 -4.78 -2.78
N ILE A 13 -5.63 -5.76 -3.59
CA ILE A 13 -4.95 -7.07 -3.71
C ILE A 13 -3.52 -6.89 -4.22
N MET A 14 -3.30 -6.06 -5.23
CA MET A 14 -1.96 -5.77 -5.74
C MET A 14 -1.04 -5.19 -4.65
N PHE A 15 -1.55 -4.29 -3.80
CA PHE A 15 -0.80 -3.74 -2.68
C PHE A 15 -0.38 -4.83 -1.68
N ILE A 16 -1.27 -5.77 -1.37
CA ILE A 16 -0.96 -6.93 -0.52
C ILE A 16 0.13 -7.80 -1.16
N ILE A 17 -0.01 -8.12 -2.45
CA ILE A 17 0.95 -8.95 -3.19
C ILE A 17 2.33 -8.30 -3.23
N ILE A 18 2.41 -6.98 -3.42
CA ILE A 18 3.68 -6.23 -3.39
C ILE A 18 4.24 -6.17 -1.96
N GLY A 19 3.40 -5.95 -0.95
CA GLY A 19 3.87 -5.87 0.42
C GLY A 19 4.41 -7.19 0.97
N LEU A 20 3.87 -8.33 0.53
CA LEU A 20 4.16 -9.64 1.13
C LEU A 20 5.63 -10.10 1.01
N PRO A 21 6.29 -10.07 -0.16
CA PRO A 21 7.71 -10.44 -0.26
C PRO A 21 8.64 -9.50 0.53
N LEU A 22 8.27 -8.22 0.65
CA LEU A 22 9.02 -7.22 1.41
C LEU A 22 8.89 -7.45 2.92
N PHE A 23 7.66 -7.72 3.39
CA PHE A 23 7.37 -8.02 4.78
C PHE A 23 8.05 -9.31 5.26
N LEU A 24 8.08 -10.34 4.39
CA LEU A 24 8.72 -11.63 4.66
C LEU A 24 10.24 -11.61 4.47
N GLU A 25 10.85 -10.45 4.21
CA GLU A 25 12.30 -10.29 4.01
C GLU A 25 12.87 -11.21 2.90
N LYS A 26 12.04 -11.60 1.91
CA LYS A 26 12.45 -12.52 0.83
C LYS A 26 13.22 -11.85 -0.30
N VAL A 27 13.26 -10.52 -0.30
CA VAL A 27 13.80 -9.69 -1.38
C VAL A 27 15.17 -9.19 -0.97
N LYS A 28 16.21 -9.62 -1.69
CA LYS A 28 17.57 -9.11 -1.51
C LYS A 28 17.69 -7.66 -2.02
N PRO A 29 18.66 -6.87 -1.53
CA PRO A 29 18.95 -5.53 -2.05
C PRO A 29 19.10 -5.55 -3.57
N ASN A 30 18.32 -4.70 -4.23
CA ASN A 30 18.27 -4.63 -5.69
C ASN A 30 17.80 -3.25 -6.15
N TRP A 31 18.02 -2.95 -7.43
CA TRP A 31 17.70 -1.66 -8.02
C TRP A 31 16.28 -1.54 -8.56
N PHE A 32 15.45 -2.58 -8.53
CA PHE A 32 14.13 -2.60 -9.19
C PHE A 32 12.93 -2.62 -8.24
N TYR A 33 13.06 -3.25 -7.07
CA TYR A 33 11.95 -3.58 -6.19
C TYR A 33 12.25 -3.29 -4.71
N GLY A 34 11.28 -2.67 -4.03
CA GLY A 34 11.37 -2.25 -2.63
C GLY A 34 11.56 -0.74 -2.43
N PHE A 35 11.72 -0.33 -1.17
CA PHE A 35 11.99 1.03 -0.74
C PHE A 35 13.49 1.35 -0.92
N ARG A 36 13.82 1.87 -2.10
CA ARG A 36 15.19 1.99 -2.63
C ARG A 36 15.75 3.40 -2.46
N LEU A 37 16.23 3.70 -1.27
CA LEU A 37 17.00 4.93 -1.01
C LEU A 37 18.50 4.60 -0.88
N PRO A 38 19.42 5.54 -1.14
CA PRO A 38 20.86 5.28 -1.07
C PRO A 38 21.29 4.60 0.23
N LYS A 39 20.70 5.02 1.37
CA LYS A 39 20.92 4.44 2.69
C LYS A 39 20.43 2.99 2.84
N THR A 40 19.37 2.60 2.14
CA THR A 40 18.88 1.21 2.14
C THR A 40 19.72 0.30 1.23
N LEU A 41 20.29 0.83 0.15
CA LEU A 41 21.12 0.05 -0.77
C LEU A 41 22.54 -0.18 -0.25
N SER A 42 23.05 0.70 0.60
CA SER A 42 24.40 0.59 1.17
C SER A 42 24.53 -0.44 2.30
N ASN A 43 23.44 -0.80 2.97
CA ASN A 43 23.46 -1.71 4.12
C ASN A 43 22.31 -2.72 4.09
N LYS A 44 22.64 -4.02 4.14
CA LYS A 44 21.67 -5.14 4.10
C LYS A 44 20.71 -5.14 5.29
N GLU A 45 21.16 -4.79 6.49
CA GLU A 45 20.32 -4.72 7.67
C GLU A 45 19.30 -3.58 7.53
N THR A 46 19.75 -2.40 7.10
CA THR A 46 18.87 -1.25 6.82
C THR A 46 17.88 -1.55 5.70
N TRP A 47 18.30 -2.30 4.67
CA TRP A 47 17.43 -2.78 3.60
C TRP A 47 16.26 -3.60 4.15
N TYR A 48 16.54 -4.66 4.91
CA TYR A 48 15.49 -5.56 5.40
C TYR A 48 14.58 -4.87 6.42
N LYS A 49 15.13 -4.10 7.38
CA LYS A 49 14.33 -3.34 8.34
C LYS A 49 13.37 -2.37 7.64
N SER A 50 13.86 -1.60 6.67
CA SER A 50 13.06 -0.59 5.97
C SER A 50 12.01 -1.23 5.06
N ASN A 51 12.39 -2.25 4.29
CA ASN A 51 11.48 -2.95 3.39
C ASN A 51 10.41 -3.75 4.14
N LYS A 52 10.74 -4.35 5.29
CA LYS A 52 9.74 -5.00 6.14
C LYS A 52 8.71 -4.01 6.67
N TYR A 53 9.17 -2.84 7.11
CA TYR A 53 8.30 -1.78 7.60
C TYR A 53 7.34 -1.29 6.50
N VAL A 54 7.89 -0.95 5.32
CA VAL A 54 7.11 -0.50 4.17
C VAL A 54 6.20 -1.60 3.63
N GLY A 55 6.68 -2.85 3.58
CA GLY A 55 5.91 -4.03 3.18
C GLY A 55 4.68 -4.26 4.06
N ARG A 56 4.83 -4.12 5.38
CA ARG A 56 3.69 -4.15 6.32
C ARG A 56 2.68 -3.05 6.00
N ASP A 57 3.15 -1.83 5.73
CA ASP A 57 2.26 -0.71 5.44
C ASP A 57 1.52 -0.90 4.09
N PHE A 58 2.16 -1.50 3.07
CA PHE A 58 1.52 -1.93 1.83
C PHE A 58 0.41 -2.97 2.07
N ILE A 59 0.69 -4.01 2.88
CA ILE A 59 -0.29 -5.04 3.22
C ILE A 59 -1.49 -4.42 3.94
N ALA A 60 -1.23 -3.57 4.94
CA ALA A 60 -2.28 -2.91 5.71
C ALA A 60 -3.14 -2.00 4.82
N ALA A 61 -2.53 -1.18 3.96
CA ALA A 61 -3.25 -0.33 3.01
C ALA A 61 -4.11 -1.15 2.05
N GLY A 62 -3.58 -2.26 1.51
CA GLY A 62 -4.33 -3.12 0.61
C GLY A 62 -5.55 -3.77 1.28
N PHE A 63 -5.41 -4.23 2.53
CA PHE A 63 -6.57 -4.73 3.30
C PHE A 63 -7.60 -3.64 3.56
N ILE A 64 -7.18 -2.44 3.92
CA ILE A 64 -8.08 -1.29 4.15
C ILE A 64 -8.85 -0.96 2.86
N ILE A 65 -8.18 -0.90 1.71
CA ILE A 65 -8.81 -0.62 0.42
C ILE A 65 -9.84 -1.71 0.10
N VAL A 66 -9.45 -3.00 0.13
CA VAL A 66 -10.38 -4.11 -0.17
C VAL A 66 -11.59 -4.08 0.76
N PHE A 67 -11.36 -3.94 2.07
CA PHE A 67 -12.43 -3.94 3.07
C PHE A 67 -13.39 -2.76 2.89
N THR A 68 -12.86 -1.55 2.68
CA THR A 68 -13.68 -0.36 2.46
C THR A 68 -14.45 -0.44 1.16
N THR A 69 -13.86 -0.93 0.06
CA THR A 69 -14.59 -1.14 -1.19
C THR A 69 -15.74 -2.13 -1.03
N PHE A 70 -15.55 -3.23 -0.28
CA PHE A 70 -16.67 -4.14 0.03
C PHE A 70 -17.77 -3.46 0.85
N LEU A 71 -17.40 -2.64 1.83
CA LEU A 71 -18.35 -1.88 2.63
C LEU A 71 -19.14 -0.88 1.78
N LEU A 72 -18.47 -0.16 0.87
CA LEU A 72 -19.10 0.79 -0.04
C LEU A 72 -20.02 0.10 -1.05
N LEU A 73 -19.66 -1.10 -1.52
CA LEU A 73 -20.53 -1.91 -2.35
C LEU A 73 -21.82 -2.31 -1.62
N PHE A 74 -21.74 -2.59 -0.33
CA PHE A 74 -22.90 -2.92 0.51
C PHE A 74 -23.83 -1.71 0.70
N PHE A 75 -23.28 -0.50 0.87
CA PHE A 75 -24.03 0.75 1.02
C PHE A 75 -24.21 1.55 -0.27
N ARG A 76 -24.03 0.92 -1.43
CA ARG A 76 -23.96 1.64 -2.72
C ARG A 76 -25.22 2.44 -3.05
N ASP A 77 -26.38 2.01 -2.57
CA ASP A 77 -27.67 2.65 -2.88
C ASP A 77 -27.90 3.92 -2.01
N SER A 78 -27.06 4.13 -0.99
CA SER A 78 -27.12 5.32 -0.12
C SER A 78 -26.30 6.50 -0.65
N PHE A 79 -25.43 6.30 -1.65
CA PHE A 79 -24.49 7.31 -2.12
C PHE A 79 -24.48 7.41 -3.65
N SER A 80 -24.09 8.57 -4.19
CA SER A 80 -23.86 8.68 -5.62
C SER A 80 -22.58 7.94 -6.03
N LEU A 81 -22.52 7.47 -7.28
CA LEU A 81 -21.32 6.83 -7.82
C LEU A 81 -20.08 7.75 -7.72
N LEU A 82 -20.29 9.05 -7.89
CA LEU A 82 -19.22 10.05 -7.82
C LEU A 82 -18.62 10.10 -6.42
N ASP A 83 -19.45 10.15 -5.38
CA ASP A 83 -19.00 10.23 -3.99
C ASP A 83 -18.18 9.00 -3.60
N LEU A 84 -18.65 7.81 -3.98
CA LEU A 84 -17.95 6.55 -3.74
C LEU A 84 -16.57 6.55 -4.41
N THR A 85 -16.52 6.96 -5.68
CA THR A 85 -15.29 6.97 -6.47
C THR A 85 -14.28 7.98 -5.90
N LEU A 86 -14.74 9.18 -5.51
CA LEU A 86 -13.89 10.20 -4.92
C LEU A 86 -13.33 9.75 -3.57
N PHE A 87 -14.15 9.09 -2.75
CA PHE A 87 -13.71 8.52 -1.48
C PHE A 87 -12.62 7.45 -1.68
N GLU A 88 -12.79 6.54 -2.64
CA GLU A 88 -11.79 5.49 -2.92
C GLU A 88 -10.48 6.07 -3.48
N ILE A 89 -10.56 7.07 -4.36
CA ILE A 89 -9.38 7.80 -4.85
C ILE A 89 -8.66 8.48 -3.69
N PHE A 90 -9.41 9.18 -2.83
CA PHE A 90 -8.85 9.84 -1.66
C PHE A 90 -8.16 8.82 -0.74
N LEU A 91 -8.80 7.68 -0.47
CA LEU A 91 -8.26 6.60 0.36
C LEU A 91 -6.98 5.99 -0.23
N LEU A 92 -6.92 5.83 -1.56
CA LEU A 92 -5.74 5.35 -2.25
C LEU A 92 -4.58 6.34 -2.12
N LEU A 93 -4.85 7.63 -2.36
CA LEU A 93 -3.84 8.70 -2.29
C LEU A 93 -3.29 8.89 -0.87
N ILE A 94 -4.16 8.87 0.15
CA ILE A 94 -3.71 8.97 1.55
C ILE A 94 -2.89 7.73 1.93
N SER A 95 -3.30 6.54 1.51
CA SER A 95 -2.55 5.31 1.79
C SER A 95 -1.15 5.34 1.16
N ALA A 96 -1.05 5.72 -0.11
CA ALA A 96 0.23 5.86 -0.80
C ALA A 96 1.14 6.91 -0.12
N THR A 97 0.56 8.05 0.25
CA THR A 97 1.28 9.11 0.96
C THR A 97 1.79 8.63 2.32
N LEU A 98 0.95 7.95 3.10
CA LEU A 98 1.33 7.40 4.41
C LEU A 98 2.44 6.35 4.28
N ILE A 99 2.38 5.45 3.31
CA ILE A 99 3.44 4.45 3.05
C ILE A 99 4.77 5.16 2.80
N LEU A 100 4.79 6.18 1.93
CA LEU A 100 6.00 6.93 1.61
C LEU A 100 6.52 7.71 2.84
N VAL A 101 5.68 8.54 3.45
CA VAL A 101 6.06 9.41 4.58
C VAL A 101 6.55 8.57 5.75
N ARG A 102 5.82 7.51 6.13
CA ARG A 102 6.23 6.63 7.23
C ARG A 102 7.50 5.87 6.89
N GLY A 103 7.68 5.44 5.63
CA GLY A 103 8.92 4.84 5.15
C GLY A 103 10.13 5.79 5.30
N PHE A 104 9.99 7.05 4.88
CA PHE A 104 11.04 8.07 5.04
C PHE A 104 11.35 8.37 6.51
N ILE A 105 10.33 8.56 7.34
CA ILE A 105 10.50 8.82 8.78
C ILE A 105 11.19 7.64 9.45
N PHE A 106 10.79 6.42 9.12
CA PHE A 106 11.41 5.21 9.68
C PHE A 106 12.88 5.10 9.27
N LEU A 107 13.21 5.32 7.99
CA LEU A 107 14.60 5.27 7.52
C LEU A 107 15.50 6.35 8.16
N LYS A 108 14.94 7.52 8.50
CA LYS A 108 15.67 8.57 9.23
C LYS A 108 16.01 8.17 10.68
N LYS A 109 15.27 7.22 11.27
CA LYS A 109 15.48 6.72 12.64
C LYS A 109 16.47 5.54 12.71
N LEU A 110 16.67 4.83 11.60
CA LEU A 110 17.73 3.83 11.44
C LEU A 110 19.10 4.50 11.26
#